data_AF-A0A1C3TJY5-F1
#
_entry.id   AF-A0A1C3TJY5-F1
#
_cell.length_a   1.000
_cell.length_b   1.000
_cell.length_c   1.000
_cell.angle_alpha   90.00
_cell.angle_beta   90.00
_cell.angle_gamma   90.00
#
_symmetry.space_group_name_H-M   'P 1'
#
loop_
_entity.id
_entity.type
_entity.pdbx_description
1 polymer ?
#
loop_
_entity_poly.entity_id
_entity_poly.type
_entity_poly.pdbx_seq_one_letter_code
_entity_poly.pdbx_strand_id
1 'polypeptide(L)'
;MNLPLHFGLLGSLEAGLIALALGFLIYALWHRLCRWLQWSEGHALGWSCLIAVAVSAGIDCWNLFYTGIVRLESPLYARLALANIHDPNELGSRVVLEVSGALAGVALAWVAFSSRSSEKSADGEHEIS
;
A
#
# COMPACT_ATOMS: atom_id res chain seq x y z
N MET A 1 -7.45 -11.51 -27.63
CA MET A 1 -8.22 -10.35 -27.11
C MET A 1 -7.20 -9.36 -26.58
N ASN A 2 -6.99 -8.26 -27.33
CA ASN A 2 -6.10 -7.16 -26.94
C ASN A 2 -6.83 -6.28 -25.93
N LEU A 3 -6.45 -6.36 -24.66
CA LEU A 3 -6.75 -5.30 -23.71
C LEU A 3 -5.64 -4.25 -23.88
N PRO A 4 -5.94 -3.01 -24.27
CA PRO A 4 -4.96 -1.94 -24.18
C PRO A 4 -4.69 -1.70 -22.70
N LEU A 5 -3.63 -2.29 -22.16
CA LEU A 5 -3.09 -1.84 -20.88
C LEU A 5 -2.63 -0.40 -21.10
N HIS A 6 -3.23 0.55 -20.38
CA HIS A 6 -2.80 1.93 -20.42
C HIS A 6 -1.36 2.00 -19.90
N PHE A 7 -0.41 2.13 -20.82
CA PHE A 7 0.98 2.40 -20.49
C PHE A 7 1.11 3.90 -20.14
N GLY A 8 1.72 4.20 -18.98
CA GLY A 8 1.84 5.57 -18.46
C GLY A 8 1.03 5.79 -17.17
N LEU A 9 1.01 7.03 -16.66
CA LEU A 9 0.62 7.43 -15.28
C LEU A 9 -0.65 6.75 -14.75
N LEU A 10 -1.60 6.47 -15.65
CA LEU A 10 -2.85 5.80 -15.35
C LEU A 10 -2.64 4.38 -14.80
N GLY A 11 -1.70 3.60 -15.34
CA GLY A 11 -1.38 2.27 -14.84
C GLY A 11 -0.72 2.29 -13.46
N SER A 12 0.14 3.28 -13.18
CA SER A 12 0.67 3.50 -11.83
C SER A 12 -0.42 3.92 -10.84
N LEU A 13 -1.39 4.73 -11.27
CA LEU A 13 -2.53 5.15 -10.45
C LEU A 13 -3.47 3.98 -10.14
N GLU A 14 -3.82 3.17 -11.14
CA GLU A 14 -4.62 1.95 -10.96
C GLU A 14 -3.96 0.99 -9.97
N ALA A 15 -2.65 0.79 -10.08
CA ALA A 15 -1.87 -0.02 -9.15
C ALA A 15 -1.90 0.56 -7.72
N GLY A 16 -1.74 1.88 -7.58
CA GLY A 16 -1.87 2.57 -6.30
C GLY A 16 -3.27 2.42 -5.67
N LEU A 17 -4.34 2.49 -6.48
CA LEU A 17 -5.72 2.27 -6.01
C LEU A 17 -5.95 0.83 -5.56
N ILE A 18 -5.40 -0.15 -6.28
CA ILE A 18 -5.45 -1.57 -5.87
C ILE A 18 -4.69 -1.75 -4.55
N ALA A 19 -3.50 -1.15 -4.42
CA ALA A 19 -2.72 -1.21 -3.19
C ALA A 19 -3.46 -0.56 -2.01
N LEU A 20 -4.18 0.55 -2.24
CA LEU A 20 -5.05 1.18 -1.26
C LEU A 20 -6.16 0.24 -0.80
N ALA A 21 -6.87 -0.40 -1.75
CA ALA A 21 -7.91 -1.37 -1.42
C ALA A 21 -7.36 -2.57 -0.63
N LEU A 22 -6.17 -3.08 -1.00
CA LEU A 22 -5.48 -4.14 -0.29
C LEU A 22 -5.07 -3.73 1.12
N GLY A 23 -4.47 -2.56 1.30
CA GLY A 23 -4.09 -2.04 2.60
C GLY A 23 -5.29 -1.89 3.54
N PHE A 24 -6.41 -1.36 3.01
CA PHE A 24 -7.66 -1.27 3.76
C PHE A 24 -8.17 -2.65 4.18
N LEU A 25 -8.20 -3.61 3.25
CA LEU A 25 -8.70 -4.96 3.50
C LEU A 25 -7.84 -5.71 4.52
N ILE A 26 -6.51 -5.63 4.40
CA ILE A 26 -5.56 -6.26 5.32
C ILE A 26 -5.76 -5.72 6.73
N TYR A 27 -5.81 -4.39 6.90
CA TYR A 27 -6.08 -3.81 8.21
C TYR A 27 -7.45 -4.22 8.76
N ALA A 28 -8.51 -4.21 7.93
CA ALA A 28 -9.85 -4.60 8.37
C ALA A 28 -9.91 -6.06 8.88
N LEU A 29 -9.25 -6.98 8.18
CA LEU A 29 -9.16 -8.39 8.58
C LEU A 29 -8.30 -8.54 9.84
N TRP A 30 -7.14 -7.89 9.88
CA TRP A 30 -6.21 -7.95 11.00
C TRP A 30 -6.81 -7.34 12.26
N HIS A 31 -7.47 -6.19 12.16
CA HIS A 31 -8.20 -5.56 13.25
C HIS A 31 -9.30 -6.48 13.80
N ARG A 32 -10.07 -7.15 12.93
CA ARG A 32 -11.09 -8.10 13.37
C ARG A 32 -10.50 -9.30 14.11
N LEU A 33 -9.37 -9.82 13.64
CA LEU A 33 -8.63 -10.90 14.29
C LEU A 33 -8.04 -10.45 15.64
N CYS A 34 -7.41 -9.27 15.71
CA CYS A 34 -6.87 -8.72 16.95
C CYS A 34 -7.94 -8.44 18.01
N ARG A 35 -9.15 -7.99 17.60
CA ARG A 35 -10.28 -7.85 18.53
C ARG A 35 -10.72 -9.18 19.12
N TRP A 36 -10.65 -10.27 18.35
CA TRP A 36 -10.93 -11.62 18.86
C TRP A 36 -9.85 -12.11 19.83
N LEU A 37 -8.60 -11.69 19.62
CA LEU A 37 -7.43 -12.11 20.41
C LEU A 37 -7.05 -11.14 21.55
N GLN A 38 -7.79 -10.04 21.76
CA GLN A 38 -7.50 -9.01 22.79
C GLN A 38 -6.07 -8.42 22.70
N TRP A 39 -5.51 -8.32 21.49
CA TRP A 39 -4.15 -7.79 21.29
C TRP A 39 -4.09 -6.27 21.29
N SER A 40 -2.94 -5.71 21.69
CA SER A 40 -2.75 -4.25 21.77
C SER A 40 -2.80 -3.58 20.39
N GLU A 41 -3.45 -2.42 20.32
CA GLU A 41 -3.74 -1.74 19.05
C GLU A 41 -2.47 -1.36 18.25
N GLY A 42 -1.36 -1.09 18.94
CA GLY A 42 -0.09 -0.74 18.29
C GLY A 42 0.48 -1.88 17.44
N HIS A 43 0.35 -3.13 17.87
CA HIS A 43 0.78 -4.29 17.07
C HIS A 43 -0.13 -4.50 15.87
N ALA A 44 -1.43 -4.20 16.01
CA ALA A 44 -2.37 -4.31 14.90
C ALA A 44 -2.02 -3.35 13.76
N LEU A 45 -1.71 -2.09 14.08
CA LEU A 45 -1.34 -1.09 13.08
C LEU A 45 0.03 -1.38 12.44
N GLY A 46 1.05 -1.68 13.25
CA GLY A 46 2.41 -1.93 12.78
C GLY A 46 2.50 -3.13 11.83
N TRP A 47 1.95 -4.28 12.22
CA TRP A 47 1.96 -5.47 11.37
C TRP A 47 1.10 -5.31 10.12
N SER A 48 -0.02 -4.59 10.21
CA SER A 48 -0.85 -4.31 9.04
C SER A 48 -0.10 -3.49 7.99
N CYS A 49 0.64 -2.44 8.38
CA CYS A 49 1.45 -1.68 7.44
C CYS A 49 2.52 -2.53 6.75
N LEU A 50 3.24 -3.36 7.51
CA LEU A 50 4.29 -4.22 6.96
C LEU A 50 3.72 -5.25 5.99
N ILE A 51 2.63 -5.93 6.36
CA ILE A 51 1.97 -6.94 5.53
C ILE A 51 1.37 -6.29 4.29
N ALA A 52 0.72 -5.13 4.43
CA ALA A 52 0.13 -4.40 3.31
C ALA A 52 1.17 -4.05 2.26
N VAL A 53 2.28 -3.42 2.65
CA VAL A 53 3.35 -3.04 1.73
C VAL A 53 4.01 -4.27 1.10
N ALA A 54 4.26 -5.32 1.89
CA ALA A 54 4.88 -6.54 1.38
C ALA A 54 4.01 -7.25 0.33
N VAL A 55 2.69 -7.31 0.53
CA VAL A 55 1.77 -7.97 -0.39
C VAL A 55 1.47 -7.11 -1.62
N SER A 56 1.33 -5.79 -1.46
CA SER A 56 0.93 -4.91 -2.57
C SER A 56 2.09 -4.48 -3.45
N ALA A 57 3.22 -4.09 -2.85
CA ALA A 57 4.36 -3.48 -3.55
C ALA A 57 5.62 -4.35 -3.53
N GLY A 58 5.59 -5.53 -2.89
CA GLY A 58 6.80 -6.34 -2.68
C GLY A 58 7.46 -6.82 -3.97
N ILE A 59 6.66 -7.25 -4.95
CA ILE A 59 7.16 -7.72 -6.26
C ILE A 59 7.77 -6.56 -7.04
N ASP A 60 7.11 -5.41 -7.06
CA ASP A 60 7.57 -4.24 -7.80
C ASP A 60 8.80 -3.60 -7.13
N CYS A 61 8.86 -3.57 -5.80
CA CYS A 61 10.08 -3.22 -5.04
C CYS A 61 11.24 -4.16 -5.37
N TRP A 62 11.01 -5.47 -5.46
CA TRP A 62 12.04 -6.43 -5.82
C TRP A 62 12.56 -6.22 -7.25
N ASN A 63 11.66 -5.99 -8.19
CA ASN A 63 12.00 -5.68 -9.58
C ASN A 63 12.79 -4.36 -9.69
N LEU A 64 12.40 -3.34 -8.91
CA LEU A 64 13.10 -2.06 -8.84
C LEU A 64 14.49 -2.23 -8.24
N PHE A 65 14.63 -3.01 -7.17
CA PHE A 65 15.91 -3.32 -6.55
C PHE A 65 16.85 -4.07 -7.50
N TYR A 66 16.35 -5.09 -8.20
CA TYR A 66 17.14 -5.85 -9.16
C TYR A 66 17.61 -4.97 -10.33
N THR A 67 16.72 -4.15 -10.88
CA THR A 67 17.07 -3.25 -11.99
C THR A 67 17.98 -2.09 -11.57
N GLY A 68 17.84 -1.59 -10.33
CA GLY A 68 18.72 -0.58 -9.76
C GLY A 68 20.11 -1.13 -9.43
N ILE A 69 20.21 -2.20 -8.65
CA ILE A 69 21.51 -2.66 -8.13
C ILE A 69 22.26 -3.54 -9.12
N VAL A 70 21.58 -4.49 -9.79
CA VAL A 70 22.26 -5.51 -10.62
C VAL A 70 22.58 -4.98 -12.02
N ARG A 71 21.84 -3.97 -12.51
CA ARG A 71 21.96 -3.48 -13.90
C ARG A 71 22.69 -2.14 -14.08
N LEU A 72 22.96 -1.39 -13.01
CA LEU A 72 23.67 -0.11 -13.09
C LEU A 72 25.20 -0.23 -13.29
N GLU A 73 25.78 -1.43 -13.35
CA GLU A 73 27.22 -1.61 -13.63
C GLU A 73 27.62 -1.36 -15.09
N SER A 74 26.67 -1.14 -16.02
CA SER A 74 27.01 -0.85 -17.42
C SER A 74 26.87 0.64 -17.77
N PRO A 75 27.92 1.32 -18.31
CA PRO A 75 27.93 2.77 -18.60
C PRO A 75 26.89 3.23 -19.63
N LEU A 76 26.29 2.30 -20.38
CA LEU A 76 25.18 2.56 -21.30
C LEU A 76 23.91 2.98 -20.56
N TYR A 77 23.65 2.43 -19.36
CA TYR A 77 22.46 2.76 -18.57
C TYR A 77 22.54 4.12 -17.88
N ALA A 78 23.74 4.61 -17.53
CA ALA A 78 23.91 5.97 -17.02
C ALA A 78 23.54 7.03 -18.07
N ARG A 79 23.86 6.78 -19.35
CA ARG A 79 23.43 7.63 -20.47
C ARG A 79 21.94 7.48 -20.79
N LEU A 80 21.41 6.26 -20.65
CA LEU A 80 19.97 6.00 -20.70
C LEU A 80 19.20 6.46 -19.45
N ALA A 81 19.84 6.93 -18.38
CA ALA A 81 19.19 7.53 -17.22
C ALA A 81 19.16 9.07 -17.36
N LEU A 82 20.24 9.65 -17.89
CA LEU A 82 20.32 11.08 -18.21
C LEU A 82 19.49 11.48 -19.44
N ALA A 83 19.44 10.64 -20.48
CA ALA A 83 18.58 10.86 -21.65
C ALA A 83 17.09 10.58 -21.36
N ASN A 84 16.78 10.11 -20.15
CA ASN A 84 15.51 9.50 -19.80
C ASN A 84 14.91 10.13 -18.53
N ILE A 85 15.31 11.38 -18.25
CA ILE A 85 14.66 12.27 -17.29
C ILE A 85 13.18 12.55 -17.67
N HIS A 86 12.63 11.89 -18.71
CA HIS A 86 11.22 12.02 -19.09
C HIS A 86 10.39 10.74 -19.28
N ASP A 87 10.89 9.49 -19.18
CA ASP A 87 10.05 8.27 -18.96
C ASP A 87 10.82 6.94 -19.15
N PRO A 88 11.60 6.42 -18.16
CA PRO A 88 12.32 5.15 -18.38
C PRO A 88 11.52 3.91 -18.07
N ASN A 89 10.60 3.99 -17.13
CA ASN A 89 9.74 2.91 -16.69
C ASN A 89 8.91 3.43 -15.53
N GLU A 90 7.60 3.40 -15.68
CA GLU A 90 6.64 3.62 -14.61
C GLU A 90 6.85 2.75 -13.37
N LEU A 91 7.77 1.78 -13.39
CA LEU A 91 8.06 0.92 -12.26
C LEU A 91 8.38 1.73 -10.98
N GLY A 92 9.17 2.81 -11.10
CA GLY A 92 9.49 3.67 -9.96
C GLY A 92 8.28 4.42 -9.41
N SER A 93 7.50 5.06 -10.28
CA SER A 93 6.27 5.77 -9.91
C SER A 93 5.20 4.82 -9.38
N ARG A 94 5.10 3.62 -9.95
CA ARG A 94 4.19 2.54 -9.56
C ARG A 94 4.49 2.06 -8.16
N VAL A 95 5.75 1.73 -7.85
CA VAL A 95 6.16 1.37 -6.48
C VAL A 95 5.80 2.48 -5.48
N VAL A 96 6.09 3.74 -5.80
CA VAL A 96 5.75 4.85 -4.90
C VAL A 96 4.24 4.99 -4.70
N LEU A 97 3.45 4.84 -5.77
CA LEU A 97 1.99 4.90 -5.71
C LEU A 97 1.38 3.69 -4.99
N GLU A 98 1.94 2.50 -5.16
CA GLU A 98 1.53 1.29 -4.46
C GLU A 98 1.85 1.37 -2.96
N VAL A 99 3.04 1.83 -2.59
CA VAL A 99 3.42 2.01 -1.18
C VAL A 99 2.56 3.09 -0.53
N SER A 100 2.42 4.26 -1.16
CA SER A 100 1.58 5.34 -0.62
C SER A 100 0.10 4.94 -0.57
N GLY A 101 -0.40 4.25 -1.60
CA GLY A 101 -1.73 3.66 -1.63
C GLY A 101 -1.96 2.70 -0.48
N ALA A 102 -1.08 1.71 -0.29
CA ALA A 102 -1.18 0.73 0.79
C ALA A 102 -1.21 1.38 2.17
N LEU A 103 -0.32 2.34 2.43
CA LEU A 103 -0.28 3.07 3.70
C LEU A 103 -1.54 3.92 3.91
N ALA A 104 -2.00 4.62 2.86
CA ALA A 104 -3.25 5.39 2.92
C ALA A 104 -4.46 4.47 3.18
N GLY A 105 -4.51 3.29 2.56
CA GLY A 105 -5.55 2.29 2.77
C GLY A 105 -5.60 1.80 4.21
N VAL A 106 -4.44 1.47 4.79
CA VAL A 106 -4.32 1.08 6.21
C VAL A 106 -4.76 2.23 7.12
N ALA A 107 -4.32 3.46 6.86
CA ALA A 107 -4.69 4.63 7.65
C ALA A 107 -6.20 4.91 7.61
N LEU A 108 -6.82 4.85 6.42
CA LEU A 108 -8.27 5.01 6.24
C LEU A 108 -9.05 3.93 6.99
N ALA A 109 -8.59 2.68 6.92
CA ALA A 109 -9.20 1.60 7.67
C ALA A 109 -9.07 1.83 9.18
N TRP A 110 -7.90 2.22 9.67
CA TRP A 110 -7.71 2.56 11.07
C TRP A 110 -8.67 3.64 11.56
N VAL A 111 -8.82 4.75 10.81
CA VAL A 111 -9.78 5.82 11.14
C VAL A 111 -11.22 5.31 11.12
N ALA A 112 -11.60 4.47 10.16
CA ALA A 112 -12.95 3.93 10.05
C ALA A 112 -13.31 2.94 11.17
N PHE A 113 -12.33 2.21 11.69
CA PHE A 113 -12.54 1.25 12.78
C PHE A 113 -12.36 1.87 14.18
N SER A 114 -11.52 2.89 14.33
CA SER A 114 -11.37 3.63 15.59
C SER A 114 -12.63 4.45 15.91
N SER A 115 -13.23 5.10 14.91
CA SER A 115 -14.50 5.83 15.07
C SER A 115 -15.65 4.93 15.54
N ARG A 116 -15.79 3.73 14.96
CA ARG A 116 -16.78 2.73 15.38
C ARG A 116 -16.60 2.24 16.82
N SER A 117 -15.36 2.21 17.33
CA SER A 117 -15.10 1.84 18.71
C SER A 117 -15.58 2.92 19.69
N SER A 118 -15.42 4.20 19.33
CA SER A 118 -15.96 5.33 20.10
C SER A 118 -17.48 5.34 20.12
N GLU A 119 -18.11 5.11 18.96
CA GLU A 119 -19.58 5.16 18.81
C GLU A 119 -20.26 4.05 19.64
N LYS A 120 -19.68 2.85 19.67
CA LYS A 120 -20.19 1.74 20.48
C LYS A 120 -20.08 1.99 21.99
N SER A 121 -19.14 2.82 22.43
CA SER A 121 -18.99 3.17 23.86
C SER A 121 -20.03 4.20 24.30
N ALA A 122 -20.39 5.14 23.41
CA ALA A 122 -21.39 6.18 23.69
C ALA A 122 -22.83 5.63 23.74
N ASP A 123 -23.17 4.67 22.89
CA ASP A 123 -24.50 4.02 22.87
C ASP A 123 -24.75 3.18 24.14
N GLY A 124 -23.70 2.51 24.63
CA GLY A 124 -23.77 1.73 25.87
C GLY A 124 -23.90 2.56 27.15
N GLU A 125 -23.54 3.84 27.13
CA GLU A 125 -23.66 4.74 28.30
C GLU A 125 -25.06 5.35 28.41
N HIS A 126 -25.81 5.39 27.29
CA HIS A 126 -27.16 5.95 27.21
C HIS A 126 -28.28 4.95 27.59
N GLU A 127 -27.99 3.64 27.63
CA GLU A 127 -28.93 2.60 28.09
C GLU A 127 -28.93 2.37 29.62
N ILE A 128 -27.95 2.93 30.35
CA ILE A 128 -27.77 2.66 31.79
C ILE A 128 -28.16 3.87 32.68
N SER A 129 -28.69 4.94 32.10
CA SER A 129 -29.15 6.13 32.83
C SER A 129 -30.66 6.29 32.79
#